data_AF-A0A328WES4-F1
#
_entry.id   AF-A0A328WES4-F1
#
_cell.length_a   1.000
_cell.length_b   1.000
_cell.length_c   1.000
_cell.angle_alpha   90.00
_cell.angle_beta   90.00
_cell.angle_gamma   90.00
#
_symmetry.space_group_name_H-M   'P 1'
#
loop_
_entity.id
_entity.type
_entity.pdbx_description
1 polymer ?
#
loop_
_entity_poly.entity_id
_entity_poly.type
_entity_poly.pdbx_seq_one_letter_code
_entity_poly.pdbx_strand_id
1 'polypeptide(L)'
;MRQPNRRRRHRKQAEGDQRERWMITYADLITLLLIFFVVMYAMSRLDTEKYKLVTQSLQATFQSGDSILEMGSGITGTADTENHKNPPPKPAAEEEGSEDKDTAAEPLTERELAFRAQEEELANFMGLIQQYVKDNQLEEDIFISDEPQGIAITLSDRFLFDVGKAELKPGAAPVLGKLASLFGDLNTTVSIEGHTDNVPIGRYSSYKDNWELSGARAMSVLRFFLDNSKLDPEGFQYAGYADTRPAADNATAKGKQKNRRVEITVLRQLKE
;
A
#
# COMPACT_ATOMS: atom_id res chain seq x y z
N MET A 1 -49.14 -35.47 61.36
CA MET A 1 -48.91 -34.96 59.99
C MET A 1 -47.41 -34.87 59.71
N ARG A 2 -46.88 -35.66 58.77
CA ARG A 2 -45.51 -35.52 58.24
C ARG A 2 -45.57 -35.73 56.73
N GLN A 3 -45.41 -34.66 55.97
CA GLN A 3 -45.26 -34.73 54.50
C GLN A 3 -43.83 -35.17 54.14
N PRO A 4 -43.64 -36.02 53.12
CA PRO A 4 -42.32 -36.46 52.71
C PRO A 4 -41.61 -35.42 51.84
N ASN A 5 -40.29 -35.41 51.99
CA ASN A 5 -39.34 -34.41 51.53
C ASN A 5 -39.14 -34.42 50.00
N ARG A 6 -39.83 -33.53 49.27
CA ARG A 6 -39.76 -33.36 47.80
C ARG A 6 -38.45 -32.75 47.28
N ARG A 7 -37.54 -32.29 48.15
CA ARG A 7 -36.30 -31.59 47.73
C ARG A 7 -35.16 -32.51 47.25
N ARG A 8 -35.20 -33.82 47.51
CA ARG A 8 -34.10 -34.74 47.16
C ARG A 8 -34.09 -35.24 45.70
N ARG A 9 -35.20 -35.15 44.97
CA ARG A 9 -35.26 -35.65 43.57
C ARG A 9 -34.63 -34.69 42.55
N HIS A 10 -34.77 -33.37 42.72
CA HIS A 10 -34.18 -32.40 41.78
C HIS A 10 -32.65 -32.37 41.78
N ARG A 11 -32.01 -32.68 42.92
CA ARG A 11 -30.54 -32.66 43.03
C ARG A 11 -29.87 -33.81 42.25
N LYS A 12 -30.54 -34.96 42.09
CA LYS A 12 -30.01 -36.09 41.31
C LYS A 12 -30.11 -35.89 39.78
N GLN A 13 -31.06 -35.09 39.29
CA GLN A 13 -31.17 -34.76 37.86
C GLN A 13 -30.12 -33.74 37.42
N ALA A 14 -29.76 -32.77 38.27
CA ALA A 14 -28.71 -31.79 37.98
C ALA A 14 -27.30 -32.40 37.88
N GLU A 15 -27.03 -33.52 38.59
CA GLU A 15 -25.75 -34.25 38.52
C GLU A 15 -25.59 -35.11 37.24
N GLY A 16 -26.67 -35.37 36.50
CA GLY A 16 -26.63 -36.02 35.19
C GLY A 16 -26.28 -35.04 34.07
N ASP A 17 -26.87 -33.85 34.10
CA ASP A 17 -26.71 -32.79 33.08
C ASP A 17 -25.27 -32.23 33.04
N GLN A 18 -24.56 -32.21 34.18
CA GLN A 18 -23.14 -31.85 34.23
C GLN A 18 -22.22 -32.89 33.58
N ARG A 19 -22.61 -34.18 33.60
CA ARG A 19 -21.84 -35.24 32.93
C ARG A 19 -22.03 -35.22 31.41
N GLU A 20 -23.12 -34.67 30.91
CA GLU A 20 -23.35 -34.56 29.46
C GLU A 20 -22.62 -33.35 28.86
N ARG A 21 -22.46 -32.24 29.63
CA ARG A 21 -21.78 -31.03 29.15
C ARG A 21 -20.29 -31.19 28.87
N TRP A 22 -19.54 -31.97 29.67
CA TRP A 22 -18.11 -32.20 29.37
C TRP A 22 -17.90 -33.07 28.14
N MET A 23 -18.83 -34.00 27.87
CA MET A 23 -18.78 -34.82 26.65
C MET A 23 -19.02 -33.98 25.40
N ILE A 24 -19.86 -32.94 25.46
CA ILE A 24 -20.11 -32.03 24.33
C ILE A 24 -18.85 -31.22 24.01
N THR A 25 -18.16 -30.67 25.01
CA THR A 25 -16.90 -29.93 24.79
C THR A 25 -15.76 -30.83 24.29
N TYR A 26 -15.74 -32.10 24.73
CA TYR A 26 -14.77 -33.07 24.25
C TYR A 26 -15.05 -33.49 22.80
N ALA A 27 -16.32 -33.70 22.44
CA ALA A 27 -16.73 -33.98 21.08
C ALA A 27 -16.36 -32.81 20.14
N ASP A 28 -16.59 -31.57 20.56
CA ASP A 28 -16.23 -30.36 19.81
C ASP A 28 -14.71 -30.27 19.56
N LEU A 29 -13.89 -30.54 20.58
CA LEU A 29 -12.42 -30.57 20.45
C LEU A 29 -11.94 -31.65 19.45
N ILE A 30 -12.54 -32.84 19.46
CA ILE A 30 -12.20 -33.89 18.49
C ILE A 30 -12.59 -33.46 17.08
N THR A 31 -13.75 -32.84 16.90
CA THR A 31 -14.20 -32.39 15.57
C THR A 31 -13.35 -31.25 15.04
N LEU A 32 -12.92 -30.30 15.89
CA LEU A 32 -11.98 -29.24 15.49
C LEU A 32 -10.63 -29.82 15.10
N LEU A 33 -10.14 -30.82 15.83
CA LEU A 33 -8.88 -31.49 15.52
C LEU A 33 -8.97 -32.30 14.22
N LEU A 34 -10.09 -32.98 13.97
CA LEU A 34 -10.34 -33.67 12.70
C LEU A 34 -10.38 -32.69 11.52
N ILE A 35 -11.14 -31.59 11.65
CA ILE A 35 -11.22 -30.55 10.61
C ILE A 35 -9.84 -29.95 10.35
N PHE A 36 -9.06 -29.68 11.41
CA PHE A 36 -7.68 -29.19 11.29
C PHE A 36 -6.82 -30.15 10.45
N PHE A 37 -6.84 -31.46 10.74
CA PHE A 37 -6.07 -32.44 9.98
C PHE A 37 -6.56 -32.59 8.53
N VAL A 38 -7.86 -32.48 8.26
CA VAL A 38 -8.42 -32.51 6.90
C VAL A 38 -7.95 -31.30 6.09
N VAL A 39 -7.96 -30.10 6.67
CA VAL A 39 -7.43 -28.87 6.03
C VAL A 39 -5.93 -29.00 5.79
N MET A 40 -5.18 -29.50 6.77
CA MET A 40 -3.73 -29.70 6.63
C MET A 40 -3.40 -30.74 5.57
N TYR A 41 -4.20 -31.82 5.45
CA TYR A 41 -4.06 -32.83 4.40
C TYR A 41 -4.35 -32.25 3.01
N ALA A 42 -5.36 -31.39 2.89
CA ALA A 42 -5.69 -30.71 1.64
C ALA A 42 -4.56 -29.77 1.18
N MET A 43 -3.89 -29.08 2.11
CA MET A 43 -2.72 -28.25 1.80
C MET A 43 -1.43 -29.05 1.59
N SER A 44 -1.35 -30.30 2.06
CA SER A 44 -0.14 -31.11 1.95
C SER A 44 0.13 -31.61 0.53
N ARG A 45 -0.91 -31.73 -0.31
CA ARG A 45 -0.74 -32.06 -1.73
C ARG A 45 -0.61 -30.79 -2.56
N LEU A 46 0.43 -30.01 -2.30
CA LEU A 46 0.91 -29.06 -3.29
C LEU A 46 1.49 -29.86 -4.45
N ASP A 47 0.82 -29.72 -5.59
CA ASP A 47 1.13 -30.37 -6.85
C ASP A 47 2.51 -29.92 -7.35
N THR A 48 3.51 -30.79 -7.23
CA THR A 48 4.91 -30.45 -7.55
C THR A 48 5.09 -30.10 -9.03
N GLU A 49 4.18 -30.56 -9.90
CA GLU A 49 4.18 -30.20 -11.31
C GLU A 49 3.73 -28.75 -11.52
N LYS A 50 2.70 -28.30 -10.80
CA LYS A 50 2.27 -26.89 -10.84
C LYS A 50 3.33 -25.96 -10.27
N TYR A 51 3.97 -26.37 -9.17
CA TYR A 51 5.09 -25.60 -8.62
C TYR A 51 6.25 -25.52 -9.61
N LYS A 52 6.60 -26.64 -10.26
CA LYS A 52 7.63 -26.65 -11.32
C LYS A 52 7.26 -25.74 -12.48
N LEU A 53 6.03 -25.82 -12.99
CA LEU A 53 5.53 -24.94 -14.06
C LEU A 53 5.64 -23.47 -13.68
N VAL A 54 5.25 -23.10 -12.46
CA VAL A 54 5.37 -21.72 -11.95
C VAL A 54 6.84 -21.32 -11.80
N THR A 55 7.70 -22.17 -11.25
CA THR A 55 9.14 -21.85 -11.13
C THR A 55 9.83 -21.77 -12.48
N GLN A 56 9.40 -22.56 -13.46
CA GLN A 56 9.97 -22.61 -14.78
C GLN A 56 9.49 -21.42 -15.63
N SER A 57 8.23 -21.00 -15.47
CA SER A 57 7.76 -19.75 -16.06
C SER A 57 8.45 -18.55 -15.41
N LEU A 58 8.62 -18.53 -14.08
CA LEU A 58 9.33 -17.46 -13.38
C LEU A 58 10.79 -17.39 -13.81
N GLN A 59 11.48 -18.53 -13.86
CA GLN A 59 12.88 -18.62 -14.29
C GLN A 59 13.05 -18.23 -15.75
N ALA A 60 12.13 -18.63 -16.63
CA ALA A 60 12.10 -18.18 -18.01
C ALA A 60 11.90 -16.66 -18.08
N THR A 61 10.96 -16.08 -17.33
CA THR A 61 10.77 -14.62 -17.27
C THR A 61 11.98 -13.87 -16.71
N PHE A 62 12.72 -14.45 -15.75
CA PHE A 62 13.95 -13.84 -15.21
C PHE A 62 15.19 -14.05 -16.08
N GLN A 63 15.22 -15.08 -16.93
CA GLN A 63 16.31 -15.31 -17.91
C GLN A 63 16.04 -14.62 -19.25
N SER A 64 14.77 -14.46 -19.62
CA SER A 64 14.31 -13.74 -20.81
C SER A 64 14.00 -12.26 -20.52
N GLY A 65 14.01 -11.87 -19.24
CA GLY A 65 13.97 -10.50 -18.80
C GLY A 65 15.34 -9.86 -19.05
N ASP A 66 15.42 -9.12 -20.14
CA ASP A 66 16.56 -8.30 -20.52
C ASP A 66 17.03 -7.48 -19.30
N SER A 67 18.31 -7.62 -18.96
CA SER A 67 18.94 -6.91 -17.86
C SER A 67 18.83 -5.40 -18.09
N ILE A 68 18.02 -4.70 -17.28
CA ILE A 68 17.81 -3.24 -17.31
C ILE A 68 19.10 -2.43 -16.97
N LEU A 69 20.24 -3.10 -16.78
CA LEU A 69 21.55 -2.47 -16.58
C LEU A 69 22.53 -2.94 -17.67
N GLU A 70 22.94 -2.01 -18.53
CA GLU A 70 23.92 -2.16 -19.63
C GLU A 70 25.33 -2.61 -19.16
N MET A 71 25.52 -2.91 -17.87
CA MET A 71 26.72 -3.56 -17.34
C MET A 71 26.44 -4.16 -15.96
N GLY A 72 25.64 -5.21 -15.86
CA GLY A 72 25.34 -5.84 -14.58
C GLY A 72 24.96 -7.31 -14.71
N SER A 73 25.88 -8.18 -14.29
CA SER A 73 25.61 -9.61 -14.02
C SER A 73 24.30 -9.77 -13.26
N GLY A 74 23.42 -10.63 -13.77
CA GLY A 74 22.06 -10.84 -13.27
C GLY A 74 21.97 -11.05 -11.75
N ILE A 75 20.80 -10.70 -11.21
CA ILE A 75 20.43 -10.67 -9.79
C ILE A 75 20.43 -12.05 -9.09
N THR A 76 20.81 -13.14 -9.77
CA THR A 76 21.23 -14.37 -9.09
C THR A 76 22.74 -14.34 -8.91
N GLY A 77 23.19 -13.67 -7.85
CA GLY A 77 24.56 -13.81 -7.36
C GLY A 77 24.82 -15.25 -6.93
N THR A 78 25.26 -16.10 -7.87
CA THR A 78 25.96 -17.32 -7.53
C THR A 78 27.33 -16.90 -7.03
N ALA A 79 27.46 -16.92 -5.71
CA ALA A 79 28.73 -16.91 -5.03
C ALA A 79 29.49 -18.20 -5.39
N ASP A 80 30.15 -18.20 -6.55
CA ASP A 80 31.20 -19.17 -6.86
C ASP A 80 32.52 -18.62 -6.34
N THR A 81 32.74 -18.86 -5.04
CA THR A 81 34.07 -18.94 -4.46
C THR A 81 34.85 -20.08 -5.13
N GLU A 82 36.10 -19.79 -5.50
CA GLU A 82 37.20 -20.75 -5.71
C GLU A 82 37.17 -21.60 -7.00
N ASN A 83 37.70 -21.08 -8.11
CA ASN A 83 38.95 -21.58 -8.73
C ASN A 83 39.15 -21.05 -10.16
N HIS A 84 40.38 -20.62 -10.41
CA HIS A 84 40.90 -20.28 -11.73
C HIS A 84 40.80 -21.44 -12.73
N LYS A 85 40.29 -21.15 -13.94
CA LYS A 85 40.93 -21.45 -15.25
C LYS A 85 40.02 -20.96 -16.38
N ASN A 86 40.41 -19.86 -17.01
CA ASN A 86 39.94 -19.55 -18.37
C ASN A 86 40.29 -20.73 -19.30
N PRO A 87 39.35 -21.26 -20.09
CA PRO A 87 39.69 -22.00 -21.29
C PRO A 87 40.07 -21.01 -22.41
N PRO A 88 41.02 -21.37 -23.30
CA PRO A 88 41.58 -20.47 -24.30
C PRO A 88 40.57 -20.17 -25.44
N PRO A 89 40.78 -19.08 -26.20
CA PRO A 89 39.94 -18.75 -27.34
C PRO A 89 40.20 -19.77 -28.45
N LYS A 90 39.14 -20.38 -29.00
CA LYS A 90 39.25 -21.16 -30.24
C LYS A 90 38.82 -20.31 -31.43
N PRO A 91 39.49 -20.47 -32.60
CA PRO A 91 39.51 -19.49 -33.69
C PRO A 91 38.39 -19.71 -34.70
N ALA A 92 38.17 -18.65 -35.48
CA ALA A 92 37.24 -18.53 -36.59
C ALA A 92 37.26 -19.68 -37.61
N ALA A 93 36.05 -20.15 -37.95
CA ALA A 93 35.51 -20.67 -39.21
C ALA A 93 34.14 -21.25 -38.80
N GLU A 94 32.98 -20.88 -39.34
CA GLU A 94 32.60 -20.66 -40.73
C GLU A 94 31.46 -19.62 -40.78
N GLU A 95 31.52 -18.67 -41.72
CA GLU A 95 30.36 -17.92 -42.18
C GLU A 95 29.55 -18.83 -43.11
N GLU A 96 28.26 -19.00 -42.86
CA GLU A 96 27.25 -19.21 -43.90
C GLU A 96 25.86 -18.83 -43.36
N GLY A 97 25.21 -17.89 -44.06
CA GLY A 97 23.75 -17.90 -44.24
C GLY A 97 22.90 -17.21 -43.19
N SER A 98 22.75 -15.90 -43.35
CA SER A 98 21.47 -15.16 -43.32
C SER A 98 20.26 -15.84 -42.65
N GLU A 99 19.79 -15.24 -41.57
CA GLU A 99 18.38 -14.85 -41.44
C GLU A 99 18.28 -13.79 -40.35
N ASP A 100 18.06 -12.55 -40.77
CA ASP A 100 17.48 -11.49 -39.94
C ASP A 100 16.16 -12.04 -39.37
N LYS A 101 16.22 -12.65 -38.18
CA LYS A 101 15.06 -12.70 -37.32
C LYS A 101 15.07 -11.42 -36.52
N ASP A 102 14.56 -10.37 -37.16
CA ASP A 102 13.69 -9.40 -36.51
C ASP A 102 12.85 -10.18 -35.51
N THR A 103 13.31 -10.18 -34.26
CA THR A 103 12.51 -10.68 -33.16
C THR A 103 11.52 -9.56 -32.95
N ALA A 104 10.49 -9.55 -33.80
CA ALA A 104 9.33 -8.72 -33.62
C ALA A 104 8.88 -9.00 -32.21
N ALA A 105 9.19 -8.07 -31.30
CA ALA A 105 8.71 -8.08 -29.94
C ALA A 105 7.23 -8.41 -30.03
N GLU A 106 6.80 -9.48 -29.35
CA GLU A 106 5.39 -9.81 -29.32
C GLU A 106 4.62 -8.52 -29.00
N PRO A 107 3.57 -8.20 -29.76
CA PRO A 107 2.86 -6.94 -29.57
C PRO A 107 2.43 -6.88 -28.11
N LEU A 108 2.92 -5.84 -27.41
CA LEU A 108 2.62 -5.60 -26.00
C LEU A 108 1.11 -5.72 -25.80
N THR A 109 0.71 -6.40 -24.72
CA THR A 109 -0.72 -6.56 -24.44
C THR A 109 -1.34 -5.18 -24.21
N GLU A 110 -2.60 -4.97 -24.60
CA GLU A 110 -3.30 -3.68 -24.38
C GLU A 110 -3.18 -3.18 -22.93
N ARG A 111 -3.19 -4.12 -21.97
CA ARG A 111 -2.97 -3.87 -20.54
C ARG A 111 -1.57 -3.34 -20.21
N GLU A 112 -0.53 -3.88 -20.85
CA GLU A 112 0.85 -3.43 -20.64
C GLU A 112 1.08 -2.05 -21.24
N LEU A 113 0.48 -1.76 -22.40
CA LEU A 113 0.49 -0.45 -23.01
C LEU A 113 -0.22 0.59 -22.14
N ALA A 114 -1.39 0.26 -21.60
CA ALA A 114 -2.13 1.13 -20.70
C ALA A 114 -1.35 1.43 -19.41
N PHE A 115 -0.70 0.42 -18.83
CA PHE A 115 0.14 0.60 -17.65
C PHE A 115 1.34 1.52 -17.92
N ARG A 116 2.04 1.32 -19.04
CA ARG A 116 3.17 2.18 -19.43
C ARG A 116 2.75 3.63 -19.67
N ALA A 117 1.62 3.83 -20.36
CA ALA A 117 1.08 5.16 -20.61
C ALA A 117 0.73 5.89 -19.30
N GLN A 118 0.12 5.18 -18.34
CA GLN A 118 -0.16 5.75 -17.03
C GLN A 118 1.13 6.07 -16.25
N GLU A 119 2.13 5.20 -16.30
CA GLU A 119 3.39 5.45 -15.60
C GLU A 119 4.10 6.69 -16.17
N GLU A 120 4.05 6.88 -17.49
CA GLU A 120 4.54 8.09 -18.14
C GLU A 120 3.75 9.34 -17.71
N GLU A 121 2.42 9.24 -17.63
CA GLU A 121 1.56 10.32 -17.14
C GLU A 121 1.89 10.70 -15.69
N LEU A 122 2.08 9.71 -14.80
CA LEU A 122 2.47 9.92 -13.41
C LEU A 122 3.87 10.51 -13.28
N ALA A 123 4.83 10.07 -14.11
CA ALA A 123 6.19 10.62 -14.14
C ALA A 123 6.20 12.08 -14.60
N ASN A 124 5.43 12.40 -15.64
CA ASN A 124 5.24 13.78 -16.12
C ASN A 124 4.58 14.65 -15.05
N PHE A 125 3.53 14.14 -14.42
CA PHE A 125 2.85 14.80 -13.30
C PHE A 125 3.81 15.10 -12.14
N MET A 126 4.61 14.11 -11.73
CA MET A 126 5.62 14.26 -10.69
C MET A 126 6.64 15.33 -11.05
N GLY A 127 7.15 15.32 -12.29
CA GLY A 127 8.10 16.32 -12.79
C GLY A 127 7.54 17.74 -12.76
N LEU A 128 6.28 17.93 -13.18
CA LEU A 128 5.60 19.22 -13.16
C LEU A 128 5.45 19.78 -11.73
N ILE A 129 5.10 18.93 -10.77
CA ILE A 129 4.98 19.35 -9.37
C ILE A 129 6.34 19.66 -8.77
N GLN A 130 7.35 18.81 -9.00
CA GLN A 130 8.71 19.05 -8.51
C GLN A 130 9.25 20.39 -9.03
N GLN A 131 9.05 20.67 -10.32
CA GLN A 131 9.42 21.96 -10.89
C GLN A 131 8.66 23.11 -10.22
N TYR A 132 7.35 23.00 -10.06
CA TYR A 132 6.56 24.04 -9.41
C TYR A 132 7.00 24.31 -7.95
N VAL A 133 7.29 23.26 -7.18
CA VAL A 133 7.78 23.37 -5.81
C VAL A 133 9.12 24.09 -5.76
N LYS A 134 10.03 23.77 -6.67
CA LYS A 134 11.34 24.42 -6.79
C LYS A 134 11.22 25.90 -7.18
N ASP A 135 10.41 26.20 -8.20
CA ASP A 135 10.24 27.56 -8.73
C ASP A 135 9.60 28.51 -7.72
N ASN A 136 8.79 27.98 -6.80
CA ASN A 136 8.12 28.73 -5.73
C ASN A 136 8.81 28.60 -4.35
N GLN A 137 9.99 27.97 -4.28
CA GLN A 137 10.76 27.78 -3.03
C GLN A 137 9.97 27.08 -1.91
N LEU A 138 9.18 26.06 -2.27
CA LEU A 138 8.30 25.32 -1.35
C LEU A 138 8.92 24.02 -0.83
N GLU A 139 10.21 23.78 -1.11
CA GLU A 139 10.93 22.52 -0.80
C GLU A 139 11.00 22.21 0.70
N GLU A 140 10.81 23.19 1.58
CA GLU A 140 10.77 22.98 3.03
C GLU A 140 9.42 22.47 3.54
N ASP A 141 8.35 22.73 2.79
CA ASP A 141 6.96 22.50 3.20
C ASP A 141 6.26 21.40 2.40
N ILE A 142 6.74 21.11 1.18
CA ILE A 142 6.14 20.16 0.25
C ILE A 142 7.19 19.15 -0.19
N PHE A 143 6.88 17.87 0.01
CA PHE A 143 7.72 16.75 -0.38
C PHE A 143 6.96 15.86 -1.34
N ILE A 144 7.63 15.39 -2.39
CA ILE A 144 7.04 14.49 -3.39
C ILE A 144 7.85 13.20 -3.42
N SER A 145 7.15 12.07 -3.35
CA SER A 145 7.72 10.73 -3.45
C SER A 145 6.93 9.90 -4.45
N ASP A 146 7.65 9.05 -5.20
CA ASP A 146 7.04 7.94 -5.92
C ASP A 146 6.96 6.74 -4.96
N GLU A 147 5.74 6.26 -4.75
CA GLU A 147 5.44 5.14 -3.88
C GLU A 147 4.75 4.01 -4.67
N PRO A 148 4.76 2.76 -4.18
CA PRO A 148 4.10 1.66 -4.89
C PRO A 148 2.62 1.91 -5.19
N GLN A 149 1.94 2.62 -4.30
CA GLN A 149 0.53 3.01 -4.43
C GLN A 149 0.29 4.16 -5.43
N GLY A 150 1.33 4.93 -5.80
CA GLY A 150 1.24 6.07 -6.70
C GLY A 150 2.13 7.24 -6.26
N ILE A 151 1.85 8.43 -6.78
CA ILE A 151 2.66 9.63 -6.47
C ILE A 151 2.10 10.32 -5.22
N ALA A 152 2.89 10.33 -4.16
CA ALA A 152 2.52 10.93 -2.88
C ALA A 152 3.09 12.35 -2.74
N ILE A 153 2.19 13.30 -2.44
CA ILE A 153 2.50 14.71 -2.22
C ILE A 153 2.23 15.00 -0.75
N THR A 154 3.29 15.11 0.04
CA THR A 154 3.22 15.41 1.47
C THR A 154 3.31 16.91 1.69
N LEU A 155 2.26 17.51 2.24
CA LEU A 155 2.22 18.91 2.64
C LEU A 155 2.30 19.03 4.16
N SER A 156 3.17 19.92 4.64
CA SER A 156 3.35 20.18 6.06
C SER A 156 2.09 20.82 6.67
N ASP A 157 1.74 20.42 7.89
CA ASP A 157 0.61 21.02 8.63
C ASP A 157 0.77 22.54 8.79
N ARG A 158 1.98 23.03 9.07
CA ARG A 158 2.26 24.46 9.27
C ARG A 158 2.00 25.31 8.01
N PHE A 159 2.13 24.70 6.83
CA PHE A 159 1.88 25.33 5.57
C PHE A 159 0.38 25.46 5.34
N LEU A 160 -0.36 24.38 5.59
CA LEU A 160 -1.79 24.28 5.34
C LEU A 160 -2.69 24.91 6.40
N PHE A 161 -2.34 24.79 7.69
CA PHE A 161 -3.25 25.10 8.79
C PHE A 161 -2.56 25.86 9.93
N ASP A 162 -3.38 26.54 10.74
CA ASP A 162 -2.95 27.00 12.06
C ASP A 162 -2.97 25.83 13.07
N VAL A 163 -2.24 25.99 14.17
CA VAL A 163 -2.14 24.98 15.24
C VAL A 163 -3.53 24.60 15.76
N GLY A 164 -3.84 23.30 15.70
CA GLY A 164 -5.10 22.75 16.21
C GLY A 164 -6.34 23.10 15.40
N LYS A 165 -6.19 23.71 14.21
CA LYS A 165 -7.30 23.99 13.29
C LYS A 165 -7.25 23.08 12.06
N ALA A 166 -8.37 22.99 11.37
CA ALA A 166 -8.48 22.40 10.03
C ALA A 166 -8.85 23.42 8.94
N GLU A 167 -9.05 24.69 9.29
CA GLU A 167 -9.29 25.73 8.28
C GLU A 167 -8.00 26.02 7.50
N LEU A 168 -8.09 25.97 6.17
CA LEU A 168 -6.97 26.19 5.27
C LEU A 168 -6.49 27.65 5.35
N LYS A 169 -5.18 27.82 5.46
CA LYS A 169 -4.54 29.13 5.40
C LYS A 169 -4.66 29.72 4.01
N PRO A 170 -4.86 31.05 3.86
CA PRO A 170 -4.93 31.70 2.56
C PRO A 170 -3.70 31.45 1.68
N GLY A 171 -2.51 31.33 2.29
CA GLY A 171 -1.26 31.04 1.58
C GLY A 171 -1.18 29.64 0.95
N ALA A 172 -2.01 28.69 1.38
CA ALA A 172 -2.06 27.35 0.79
C ALA A 172 -2.88 27.31 -0.51
N ALA A 173 -3.82 28.26 -0.69
CA ALA A 173 -4.75 28.25 -1.81
C ALA A 173 -4.08 28.27 -3.20
N PRO A 174 -3.00 29.03 -3.47
CA PRO A 174 -2.33 29.00 -4.77
C PRO A 174 -1.73 27.62 -5.08
N VAL A 175 -1.14 26.96 -4.09
CA VAL A 175 -0.54 25.62 -4.25
C VAL A 175 -1.61 24.57 -4.49
N LEU A 176 -2.66 24.56 -3.66
CA LEU A 176 -3.80 23.64 -3.86
C LEU A 176 -4.50 23.92 -5.20
N GLY A 177 -4.60 25.17 -5.63
CA GLY A 177 -5.12 25.54 -6.95
C GLY A 177 -4.27 24.98 -8.08
N LYS A 178 -2.94 25.02 -7.96
CA LYS A 178 -2.04 24.39 -8.92
C LYS A 178 -2.21 22.88 -8.96
N LEU A 179 -2.26 22.21 -7.81
CA LEU A 179 -2.51 20.76 -7.74
C LEU A 179 -3.84 20.39 -8.40
N ALA A 180 -4.91 21.15 -8.11
CA ALA A 180 -6.21 20.93 -8.73
C ALA A 180 -6.19 21.04 -10.26
N SER A 181 -5.43 22.00 -10.80
CA SER A 181 -5.27 22.14 -12.26
C SER A 181 -4.61 20.92 -12.90
N LEU A 182 -3.71 20.25 -12.17
CA LEU A 182 -3.04 19.05 -12.65
C LEU A 182 -3.91 17.80 -12.51
N PHE A 183 -4.73 17.72 -11.45
CA PHE A 183 -5.66 16.60 -11.25
C PHE A 183 -6.78 16.55 -12.30
N GLY A 184 -7.21 17.70 -12.83
CA GLY A 184 -8.28 17.75 -13.83
C GLY A 184 -7.96 17.02 -15.14
N ASP A 185 -6.66 16.87 -15.46
CA ASP A 185 -6.21 16.18 -16.66
C ASP A 185 -6.01 14.66 -16.42
N LEU A 186 -5.95 14.23 -15.15
CA LEU A 186 -5.68 12.85 -14.78
C LEU A 186 -6.97 12.04 -14.66
N ASN A 187 -7.01 10.88 -15.30
CA ASN A 187 -8.09 9.91 -15.14
C ASN A 187 -7.76 8.89 -14.04
N THR A 188 -7.42 9.37 -12.83
CA THR A 188 -7.00 8.55 -11.69
C THR A 188 -7.67 9.01 -10.40
N THR A 189 -7.93 8.10 -9.47
CA THR A 189 -8.41 8.47 -8.13
C THR A 189 -7.32 9.14 -7.29
N VAL A 190 -7.67 10.21 -6.60
CA VAL A 190 -6.82 10.94 -5.65
C VAL A 190 -7.24 10.63 -4.22
N SER A 191 -6.30 10.17 -3.40
CA SER A 191 -6.48 9.89 -1.97
C SER A 191 -5.93 11.04 -1.12
N ILE A 192 -6.71 11.55 -0.18
CA ILE A 192 -6.28 12.62 0.73
C ILE A 192 -6.25 12.09 2.16
N GLU A 193 -5.07 11.96 2.73
CA GLU A 193 -4.83 11.38 4.04
C GLU A 193 -4.36 12.45 5.05
N GLY A 194 -5.08 12.59 6.16
CA GLY A 194 -4.72 13.49 7.26
C GLY A 194 -3.95 12.76 8.35
N HIS A 195 -2.87 13.36 8.86
CA HIS A 195 -2.06 12.79 9.95
C HIS A 195 -1.78 13.82 11.06
N THR A 196 -1.63 13.33 12.28
CA THR A 196 -1.21 14.10 13.46
C THR A 196 0.07 13.50 14.05
N ASP A 197 0.62 14.19 15.04
CA ASP A 197 1.57 13.55 15.97
C ASP A 197 0.81 12.85 17.10
N ASN A 198 1.58 12.21 18.00
CA ASN A 198 1.05 11.50 19.16
C ASN A 198 0.70 12.40 20.36
N VAL A 199 0.72 13.72 20.21
CA VAL A 199 0.35 14.63 21.30
C VAL A 199 -1.18 14.68 21.36
N PRO A 200 -1.80 14.36 22.50
CA PRO A 200 -3.25 14.49 22.63
C PRO A 200 -3.67 15.94 22.42
N ILE A 201 -4.81 16.13 21.75
CA ILE A 201 -5.35 17.47 21.55
C ILE A 201 -5.67 18.14 22.90
N GLY A 202 -5.56 19.47 22.92
CA GLY A 202 -5.84 20.25 24.13
C GLY A 202 -7.32 20.24 24.52
N ARG A 203 -7.60 20.44 25.81
CA ARG A 203 -8.97 20.53 26.37
C ARG A 203 -9.86 21.58 25.69
N TYR A 204 -9.25 22.62 25.13
CA TYR A 204 -9.95 23.74 24.46
C TYR A 204 -9.99 23.59 22.93
N SER A 205 -9.62 22.42 22.41
CA SER A 205 -9.73 22.11 20.98
C SER A 205 -11.19 22.04 20.55
N SER A 206 -11.48 22.46 19.32
CA SER A 206 -12.79 22.26 18.69
C SER A 206 -13.05 20.80 18.30
N TYR A 207 -12.00 19.97 18.30
CA TYR A 207 -12.03 18.55 17.98
C TYR A 207 -12.01 17.72 19.27
N LYS A 208 -12.51 16.48 19.23
CA LYS A 208 -12.56 15.54 20.39
C LYS A 208 -11.27 14.75 20.56
N ASP A 209 -10.62 14.38 19.46
CA ASP A 209 -9.33 13.69 19.45
C ASP A 209 -8.56 13.96 18.14
N ASN A 210 -7.41 13.29 18.00
CA ASN A 210 -6.58 13.36 16.80
C ASN A 210 -7.25 12.70 15.57
N TRP A 211 -8.20 11.79 15.75
CA TRP A 211 -8.96 11.20 14.65
C TRP A 211 -9.87 12.24 14.02
N GLU A 212 -10.60 13.00 14.84
CA GLU A 212 -11.48 14.05 14.35
C GLU A 212 -10.68 15.18 13.69
N LEU A 213 -9.55 15.60 14.28
CA LEU A 213 -8.69 16.64 13.70
C LEU A 213 -8.09 16.20 12.35
N SER A 214 -7.52 14.99 12.27
CA SER A 214 -6.93 14.49 11.01
C SER A 214 -7.98 14.35 9.91
N GLY A 215 -9.15 13.79 10.23
CA GLY A 215 -10.26 13.67 9.28
C GLY A 215 -10.78 15.03 8.81
N ALA A 216 -10.91 16.00 9.73
CA ALA A 216 -11.32 17.37 9.38
C ALA A 216 -10.33 18.09 8.47
N ARG A 217 -9.02 17.88 8.66
CA ARG A 217 -7.97 18.43 7.79
C ARG A 217 -8.02 17.85 6.39
N ALA A 218 -8.10 16.52 6.28
CA ALA A 218 -8.26 15.85 4.99
C ALA A 218 -9.54 16.32 4.26
N MET A 219 -10.66 16.42 4.99
CA MET A 219 -11.91 16.95 4.46
C MET A 219 -11.79 18.40 3.99
N SER A 220 -11.03 19.25 4.68
CA SER A 220 -10.89 20.66 4.29
C SER A 220 -10.10 20.81 2.98
N VAL A 221 -9.09 19.97 2.77
CA VAL A 221 -8.37 19.88 1.49
C VAL A 221 -9.27 19.34 0.39
N LEU A 222 -10.04 18.28 0.66
CA LEU A 222 -11.02 17.76 -0.29
C LEU A 222 -12.04 18.84 -0.69
N ARG A 223 -12.60 19.56 0.29
CA ARG A 223 -13.58 20.63 0.05
C ARG A 223 -13.01 21.74 -0.81
N PHE A 224 -11.74 22.09 -0.63
CA PHE A 224 -11.08 23.04 -1.52
C PHE A 224 -11.15 22.57 -2.99
N PHE A 225 -10.84 21.32 -3.28
CA PHE A 225 -10.88 20.79 -4.65
C PHE A 225 -12.29 20.73 -5.25
N LEU A 226 -13.28 20.33 -4.45
CA LEU A 226 -14.67 20.23 -4.92
C LEU A 226 -15.33 21.61 -5.06
N ASP A 227 -15.18 22.46 -4.05
CA ASP A 227 -15.95 23.70 -3.94
C ASP A 227 -15.28 24.83 -4.72
N ASN A 228 -13.94 24.94 -4.69
CA ASN A 228 -13.20 26.00 -5.38
C ASN A 228 -12.80 25.60 -6.81
N SER A 229 -12.30 24.38 -7.00
CA SER A 229 -11.78 23.94 -8.31
C SER A 229 -12.78 23.17 -9.16
N LYS A 230 -13.96 22.84 -8.60
CA LYS A 230 -15.06 22.14 -9.31
C LYS A 230 -14.66 20.79 -9.88
N LEU A 231 -13.75 20.08 -9.21
CA LEU A 231 -13.39 18.72 -9.60
C LEU A 231 -14.50 17.72 -9.26
N ASP A 232 -14.57 16.64 -10.03
CA ASP A 232 -15.58 15.59 -9.87
C ASP A 232 -15.37 14.85 -8.53
N PRO A 233 -16.38 14.78 -7.65
CA PRO A 233 -16.31 14.01 -6.42
C PRO A 233 -15.94 12.53 -6.60
N GLU A 234 -16.28 11.90 -7.73
CA GLU A 234 -15.95 10.49 -7.99
C GLU A 234 -14.45 10.22 -8.08
N GLY A 235 -13.66 11.26 -8.40
CA GLY A 235 -12.20 11.18 -8.48
C GLY A 235 -11.49 11.22 -7.12
N PHE A 236 -12.21 11.36 -6.00
CA PHE A 236 -11.58 11.61 -4.70
C PHE A 236 -12.03 10.66 -3.60
N GLN A 237 -11.08 10.32 -2.73
CA GLN A 237 -11.31 9.70 -1.44
C GLN A 237 -10.51 10.43 -0.35
N TYR A 238 -10.95 10.33 0.90
CA TYR A 238 -10.21 10.92 2.01
C TYR A 238 -10.26 10.03 3.25
N ALA A 239 -9.23 10.14 4.10
CA ALA A 239 -9.15 9.45 5.37
C ALA A 239 -8.38 10.28 6.41
N GLY A 240 -8.69 10.08 7.70
CA GLY A 240 -7.91 10.60 8.82
C GLY A 240 -7.29 9.44 9.57
N TYR A 241 -5.97 9.46 9.78
CA TYR A 241 -5.23 8.37 10.43
C TYR A 241 -4.68 8.73 11.80
N ALA A 242 -4.97 9.92 12.31
CA ALA A 242 -4.39 10.42 13.55
C ALA A 242 -2.85 10.19 13.58
N ASP A 243 -2.35 9.59 14.65
CA ASP A 243 -0.94 9.28 14.89
C ASP A 243 -0.54 7.83 14.54
N THR A 244 -1.44 7.06 13.92
CA THR A 244 -1.25 5.62 13.66
C THR A 244 -0.28 5.31 12.53
N ARG A 245 0.02 6.29 11.66
CA ARG A 245 0.96 6.19 10.53
C ARG A 245 2.05 7.27 10.62
N PRO A 246 3.01 7.16 11.56
CA PRO A 246 4.08 8.15 11.70
C PRO A 246 5.11 8.03 10.57
N ALA A 247 5.48 9.16 9.96
CA ALA A 247 6.58 9.25 9.00
C ALA A 247 7.96 9.40 9.69
N ALA A 248 7.97 9.75 10.98
CA ALA A 248 9.17 9.94 11.78
C ALA A 248 8.93 9.67 13.27
N ASP A 249 10.01 9.60 14.05
CA ASP A 249 9.95 9.33 15.49
C ASP A 249 9.20 10.45 16.25
N ASN A 250 8.15 10.06 16.97
CA ASN A 250 7.34 10.93 17.82
C ASN A 250 8.05 11.41 19.10
N ALA A 251 9.23 10.88 19.43
CA ALA A 251 10.03 11.35 20.57
C ALA A 251 10.68 12.73 20.34
N THR A 252 10.91 13.11 19.08
CA THR A 252 11.60 14.37 18.74
C THR A 252 10.63 15.44 18.23
N ALA A 253 10.91 16.71 18.53
CA ALA A 253 10.09 17.82 18.00
C ALA A 253 10.09 17.86 16.46
N LYS A 254 11.24 17.55 15.84
CA LYS A 254 11.38 17.45 14.38
C LYS A 254 10.54 16.30 13.81
N GLY A 255 10.54 15.14 14.45
CA GLY A 255 9.75 13.99 14.00
C GLY A 255 8.24 14.19 14.17
N LYS A 256 7.79 14.74 15.32
CA LYS A 256 6.39 15.16 15.50
C LYS A 256 5.94 16.13 14.41
N GLN A 257 6.76 17.11 14.07
CA GLN A 257 6.44 18.05 12.99
C GLN A 257 6.32 17.35 11.63
N LYS A 258 7.19 16.39 11.33
CA LYS A 258 7.07 15.60 10.11
C LYS A 258 5.80 14.75 10.10
N ASN A 259 5.35 14.28 11.27
CA ASN A 259 4.13 13.46 11.38
C ASN A 259 2.85 14.27 11.14
N ARG A 260 2.83 15.55 11.57
CA ARG A 260 1.73 16.49 11.28
C ARG A 260 1.79 16.93 9.82
N ARG A 261 1.05 16.23 8.96
CA ARG A 261 1.03 16.45 7.51
C ARG A 261 -0.33 16.08 6.92
N VAL A 262 -0.59 16.54 5.70
CA VAL A 262 -1.60 15.96 4.81
C VAL A 262 -0.87 15.38 3.62
N GLU A 263 -1.20 14.14 3.30
CA GLU A 263 -0.66 13.43 2.16
C GLU A 263 -1.74 13.34 1.08
N ILE A 264 -1.38 13.74 -0.14
CA ILE A 264 -2.27 13.66 -1.30
C ILE A 264 -1.62 12.69 -2.28
N THR A 265 -2.25 11.55 -2.48
CA THR A 265 -1.70 10.46 -3.29
C THR A 265 -2.52 10.27 -4.54
N VAL A 266 -1.89 10.44 -5.69
CA VAL A 266 -2.47 10.11 -7.00
C VAL A 266 -2.30 8.62 -7.20
N LEU A 267 -3.39 7.85 -7.16
CA LEU A 267 -3.32 6.39 -7.09
C LEU A 267 -2.95 5.78 -8.45
N ARG A 268 -1.97 4.87 -8.42
CA ARG A 268 -1.65 3.99 -9.54
C ARG A 268 -2.76 2.94 -9.65
N GLN A 269 -3.43 2.89 -10.81
CA GLN A 269 -4.58 2.03 -11.06
C GLN A 269 -4.25 1.01 -12.14
N LEU A 270 -4.41 -0.28 -11.85
CA LEU A 270 -4.41 -1.27 -12.92
C LEU A 270 -5.79 -1.22 -13.57
N LYS A 271 -5.89 -0.59 -14.75
CA LYS A 271 -7.09 -0.72 -15.60
C LYS A 271 -7.21 -2.20 -16.00
N GLU A 272 -8.35 -2.81 -15.65
CA GLU A 272 -8.69 -4.19 -16.03
C GLU A 272 -9.05 -4.30 -17.51
#